data_AF-A0A3M2TES9-F1
#
_entry.id   AF-A0A3M2TES9-F1
#
_cell.length_a   1.000
_cell.length_b   1.000
_cell.length_c   1.000
_cell.angle_alpha   90.00
_cell.angle_beta   90.00
_cell.angle_gamma   90.00
#
_symmetry.space_group_name_H-M   'P 1'
#
loop_
_entity.id
_entity.type
_entity.pdbx_description
1 polymer ?
#
loop_
_entity_poly.entity_id
_entity_poly.type
_entity_poly.pdbx_seq_one_letter_code
_entity_poly.pdbx_strand_id
1 'polypeptide(L)'
;LSTGTRAAPADPDPDSDPNSGANQRDEFWVCRRSIHVDASREGTASCDEFRRGLRENHSEHEMEYTPSISGVERLAQWPVEAAVEGGWTGVDMHVNMITHTFQPTSLISPRSFISLVISADLPDGRGFVTVQIPLTCHPADSMPADLRQKIISSVPQNTIFAAYASVEQVVVLPSGELEWTMATTSDAGGSIPQWLQRSWTMGGVPRAVVGDVGLFIGWTARRRRSYYASD
;
A
#
# COMPACT_ATOMS: atom_id res chain seq x y z
N LEU A 1 -50.47 3.13 26.72
CA LEU A 1 -50.99 3.79 25.50
C LEU A 1 -50.50 5.24 25.51
N SER A 2 -49.39 5.50 24.85
CA SER A 2 -48.88 6.86 24.62
C SER A 2 -48.42 6.92 23.16
N THR A 3 -48.95 7.89 22.45
CA THR A 3 -48.94 8.09 21.01
C THR A 3 -47.60 8.64 20.53
N GLY A 4 -47.03 8.00 19.51
CA GLY A 4 -45.82 8.47 18.83
C GLY A 4 -46.09 9.69 17.94
N THR A 5 -45.32 10.75 18.12
CA THR A 5 -45.28 11.90 17.22
C THR A 5 -44.27 11.62 16.11
N ARG A 6 -44.76 11.53 14.87
CA ARG A 6 -43.94 11.36 13.66
C ARG A 6 -43.35 12.72 13.29
N ALA A 7 -42.03 12.85 13.28
CA ALA A 7 -41.35 14.04 12.78
C ALA A 7 -41.64 14.20 11.27
N ALA A 8 -41.92 15.43 10.84
CA ALA A 8 -42.10 15.79 9.44
C ALA A 8 -40.75 15.74 8.68
N PRO A 9 -40.73 15.42 7.38
CA PRO A 9 -39.51 15.50 6.58
C PRO A 9 -39.06 16.95 6.47
N ALA A 10 -37.76 17.18 6.63
CA ALA A 10 -37.14 18.48 6.43
C ALA A 10 -37.25 18.92 4.95
N ASP A 11 -37.52 20.20 4.73
CA ASP A 11 -37.56 20.81 3.39
C ASP A 11 -36.18 20.70 2.71
N PRO A 12 -36.13 20.45 1.38
CA PRO A 12 -34.87 20.39 0.66
C PRO A 12 -34.21 21.76 0.51
N ASP A 13 -32.89 21.76 0.64
CA ASP A 13 -32.00 22.92 0.52
C ASP A 13 -32.11 23.56 -0.88
N PRO A 14 -32.43 24.86 -1.01
CA PRO A 14 -32.69 25.50 -2.30
C PRO A 14 -31.47 25.65 -3.22
N ASP A 15 -30.27 25.31 -2.77
CA ASP A 15 -29.03 25.31 -3.58
C ASP A 15 -28.60 23.92 -4.08
N SER A 16 -29.48 22.91 -3.98
CA SER A 16 -29.22 21.60 -4.59
C SER A 16 -29.47 21.64 -6.11
N ASP A 17 -28.40 21.88 -6.87
CA ASP A 17 -28.41 21.77 -8.33
C ASP A 17 -28.85 20.35 -8.75
N PRO A 18 -30.04 20.18 -9.38
CA PRO A 18 -30.64 18.87 -9.65
C PRO A 18 -29.92 18.08 -10.75
N ASN A 19 -28.80 18.60 -11.27
CA ASN A 19 -28.04 18.00 -12.36
C ASN A 19 -26.63 17.52 -11.97
N SER A 20 -26.31 17.47 -10.68
CA SER A 20 -25.11 16.78 -10.19
C SER A 20 -25.32 15.27 -10.11
N GLY A 21 -25.61 14.66 -11.27
CA GLY A 21 -25.44 13.22 -11.48
C GLY A 21 -23.95 12.86 -11.44
N ALA A 22 -23.31 13.05 -10.29
CA ALA A 22 -22.00 12.51 -10.00
C ALA A 22 -22.17 11.00 -10.04
N ASN A 23 -21.80 10.42 -11.18
CA ASN A 23 -21.60 9.00 -11.36
C ASN A 23 -20.54 8.58 -10.32
N GLN A 24 -20.97 8.27 -9.09
CA GLN A 24 -20.11 7.73 -8.04
C GLN A 24 -19.57 6.43 -8.58
N ARG A 25 -18.36 6.48 -9.13
CA ARG A 25 -17.65 5.28 -9.54
C ARG A 25 -17.23 4.62 -8.24
N ASP A 26 -17.86 3.50 -7.91
CA ASP A 26 -17.45 2.69 -6.77
C ASP A 26 -15.94 2.38 -6.86
N GLU A 27 -15.22 2.77 -5.81
CA GLU A 27 -13.82 2.42 -5.65
C GLU A 27 -13.70 0.91 -5.42
N PHE A 28 -12.73 0.28 -6.08
CA PHE A 28 -12.55 -1.16 -6.05
C PHE A 28 -11.34 -1.52 -5.19
N TRP A 29 -11.62 -2.10 -4.04
CA TRP A 29 -10.61 -2.60 -3.12
C TRP A 29 -10.43 -4.10 -3.28
N VAL A 30 -9.18 -4.52 -3.39
CA VAL A 30 -8.80 -5.93 -3.31
C VAL A 30 -8.31 -6.17 -1.89
N CYS A 31 -9.00 -7.03 -1.16
CA CYS A 31 -8.62 -7.42 0.19
C CYS A 31 -8.15 -8.87 0.21
N ARG A 32 -7.10 -9.14 0.98
CA ARG A 32 -6.60 -10.48 1.26
C ARG A 32 -6.32 -10.62 2.75
N ARG A 33 -6.63 -11.80 3.27
CA ARG A 33 -6.27 -12.22 4.62
C ARG A 33 -5.57 -13.56 4.58
N SER A 34 -4.53 -13.74 5.37
CA SER A 34 -3.77 -14.98 5.48
C SER A 34 -3.32 -15.25 6.91
N ILE A 35 -3.25 -16.51 7.30
CA ILE A 35 -2.84 -16.97 8.63
C ILE A 35 -1.55 -17.77 8.50
N HIS A 36 -0.58 -17.48 9.37
CA HIS A 36 0.76 -18.05 9.35
C HIS A 36 1.15 -18.56 10.73
N VAL A 37 1.84 -19.69 10.77
CA VAL A 37 2.46 -20.16 12.01
C VAL A 37 3.68 -19.28 12.29
N ASP A 38 3.77 -18.70 13.49
CA ASP A 38 4.93 -17.92 13.93
C ASP A 38 6.16 -18.86 14.09
N ALA A 39 6.95 -18.99 13.03
CA ALA A 39 8.14 -19.83 13.01
C ALA A 39 9.09 -19.45 11.86
N SER A 40 10.40 -19.49 12.11
CA SER A 40 11.43 -19.27 11.09
C SER A 40 11.72 -20.54 10.27
N ARG A 41 10.73 -21.07 9.54
CA ARG A 41 10.86 -22.30 8.71
C ARG A 41 10.28 -22.12 7.31
N GLU A 42 10.59 -23.04 6.38
CA GLU A 42 10.06 -22.94 5.01
C GLU A 42 8.52 -22.97 5.00
N GLY A 43 7.92 -22.18 4.10
CA GLY A 43 6.46 -22.06 3.97
C GLY A 43 5.79 -21.14 4.99
N THR A 44 6.53 -20.55 5.92
CA THR A 44 6.03 -19.51 6.85
C THR A 44 7.16 -18.56 7.25
N ALA A 45 6.87 -17.59 8.11
CA ALA A 45 7.83 -16.65 8.68
C ALA A 45 7.46 -16.34 10.14
N SER A 46 8.48 -16.00 10.93
CA SER A 46 8.33 -15.55 12.31
C SER A 46 7.81 -14.11 12.39
N CYS A 47 7.25 -13.72 13.53
CA CYS A 47 6.76 -12.35 13.79
C CYS A 47 7.83 -11.30 13.50
N ASP A 48 9.05 -11.62 13.91
CA ASP A 48 10.27 -10.87 13.65
C ASP A 48 10.59 -10.71 12.14
N GLU A 49 10.45 -11.78 11.36
CA GLU A 49 10.63 -11.74 9.90
C GLU A 49 9.52 -10.93 9.21
N PHE A 50 8.27 -11.05 9.68
CA PHE A 50 7.16 -10.20 9.22
C PHE A 50 7.44 -8.72 9.46
N ARG A 51 7.87 -8.36 10.68
CA ARG A 51 8.22 -6.98 11.02
C ARG A 51 9.37 -6.45 10.15
N ARG A 52 10.48 -7.19 10.07
CA ARG A 52 11.64 -6.75 9.28
C ARG A 52 11.33 -6.62 7.80
N GLY A 53 10.47 -7.46 7.24
CA GLY A 53 10.21 -7.45 5.81
C GLY A 53 9.04 -6.57 5.37
N LEU A 54 8.02 -6.37 6.22
CA LEU A 54 6.81 -5.64 5.85
C LEU A 54 6.65 -4.28 6.55
N ARG A 55 7.42 -4.00 7.60
CA ARG A 55 7.39 -2.71 8.31
C ARG A 55 8.67 -1.92 8.04
N GLU A 56 9.81 -2.53 8.30
CA GLU A 56 11.12 -1.88 8.19
C GLU A 56 11.57 -1.85 6.73
N ASN A 57 11.95 -0.67 6.23
CA ASN A 57 12.36 -0.48 4.82
C ASN A 57 11.39 -1.16 3.83
N HIS A 58 10.08 -1.00 4.11
CA HIS A 58 9.00 -1.73 3.45
C HIS A 58 9.12 -1.70 1.92
N SER A 59 9.25 -0.50 1.33
CA SER A 59 9.34 -0.37 -0.13
C SER A 59 10.62 -0.96 -0.71
N GLU A 60 11.76 -0.82 -0.03
CA GLU A 60 13.02 -1.42 -0.50
C GLU A 60 12.94 -2.95 -0.48
N HIS A 61 12.39 -3.54 0.58
CA HIS A 61 12.17 -4.98 0.63
C HIS A 61 11.16 -5.44 -0.42
N GLU A 62 10.09 -4.69 -0.63
CA GLU A 62 9.12 -4.97 -1.69
C GLU A 62 9.79 -5.04 -3.07
N MET A 63 10.73 -4.15 -3.36
CA MET A 63 11.52 -4.21 -4.59
C MET A 63 12.35 -5.50 -4.72
N GLU A 64 12.84 -6.08 -3.62
CA GLU A 64 13.62 -7.32 -3.66
C GLU A 64 12.79 -8.56 -3.98
N TYR A 65 11.50 -8.57 -3.64
CA TYR A 65 10.64 -9.74 -3.82
C TYR A 65 9.51 -9.57 -4.84
N THR A 66 9.21 -8.34 -5.27
CA THR A 66 8.19 -8.04 -6.27
C THR A 66 8.82 -7.76 -7.64
N PRO A 67 8.80 -8.71 -8.59
CA PRO A 67 9.58 -8.61 -9.83
C PRO A 67 9.23 -7.42 -10.73
N SER A 68 8.03 -6.85 -10.59
CA SER A 68 7.63 -5.68 -11.38
C SER A 68 8.20 -4.37 -10.85
N ILE A 69 8.66 -4.31 -9.60
CA ILE A 69 9.22 -3.08 -9.03
C ILE A 69 10.67 -2.99 -9.49
N SER A 70 10.98 -1.95 -10.25
CA SER A 70 12.31 -1.70 -10.81
C SER A 70 13.04 -0.54 -10.13
N GLY A 71 12.39 0.17 -9.23
CA GLY A 71 13.02 1.27 -8.51
C GLY A 71 12.19 1.79 -7.35
N VAL A 72 12.89 2.18 -6.29
CA VAL A 72 12.36 2.85 -5.10
C VAL A 72 13.26 4.05 -4.83
N GLU A 73 12.66 5.22 -4.74
CA GLU A 73 13.35 6.46 -4.40
C GLU A 73 12.72 7.09 -3.15
N ARG A 74 13.51 7.25 -2.09
CA ARG A 74 13.09 7.92 -0.85
C ARG A 74 13.06 9.43 -1.06
N LEU A 75 11.89 10.02 -1.23
CA LEU A 75 11.73 11.44 -1.53
C LEU A 75 11.81 12.34 -0.30
N ALA A 76 11.21 11.92 0.81
CA ALA A 76 11.23 12.62 2.09
C ALA A 76 11.13 11.62 3.25
N GLN A 77 11.63 12.01 4.42
CA GLN A 77 11.54 11.21 5.63
C GLN A 77 11.47 12.13 6.85
N TRP A 78 10.67 11.72 7.84
CA TRP A 78 10.58 12.39 9.13
C TRP A 78 11.30 11.56 10.21
N PRO A 79 11.69 12.19 11.34
CA PRO A 79 12.14 11.44 12.50
C PRO A 79 11.07 10.44 12.96
N VAL A 80 11.52 9.29 13.44
CA VAL A 80 10.62 8.29 14.03
C VAL A 80 10.08 8.84 15.35
N GLU A 81 8.76 8.91 15.48
CA GLU A 81 8.11 9.29 16.72
C GLU A 81 7.95 8.07 17.62
N ALA A 82 8.53 8.13 18.82
CA ALA A 82 8.52 6.99 19.74
C ALA A 82 7.09 6.61 20.17
N ALA A 83 6.23 7.61 20.37
CA ALA A 83 4.83 7.42 20.72
C ALA A 83 3.98 8.61 20.27
N VAL A 84 2.74 8.35 19.87
CA VAL A 84 1.72 9.37 19.57
C VAL A 84 0.41 9.08 20.33
N GLU A 85 -0.56 9.99 20.27
CA GLU A 85 -1.86 9.82 20.92
C GLU A 85 -2.55 8.49 20.51
N GLY A 86 -3.30 7.89 21.43
CA GLY A 86 -4.00 6.63 21.18
C GLY A 86 -3.16 5.37 21.39
N GLY A 87 -1.91 5.49 21.89
CA GLY A 87 -1.07 4.37 22.28
C GLY A 87 -0.21 3.78 21.16
N TRP A 88 -0.20 4.40 19.98
CA TRP A 88 0.65 4.00 18.87
C TRP A 88 2.11 4.32 19.15
N THR A 89 3.01 3.41 18.81
CA THR A 89 4.46 3.57 19.05
C THR A 89 5.29 3.32 17.80
N GLY A 90 6.50 3.87 17.80
CA GLY A 90 7.49 3.69 16.74
C GLY A 90 6.98 4.13 15.37
N VAL A 91 6.25 5.26 15.32
CA VAL A 91 5.64 5.78 14.10
C VAL A 91 6.74 6.25 13.15
N ASP A 92 6.89 5.55 12.03
CA ASP A 92 7.79 5.92 10.95
C ASP A 92 6.99 6.47 9.77
N MET A 93 7.48 7.55 9.18
CA MET A 93 6.82 8.24 8.08
C MET A 93 7.82 8.67 7.04
N HIS A 94 7.54 8.31 5.79
CA HIS A 94 8.37 8.67 4.66
C HIS A 94 7.57 8.75 3.36
N VAL A 95 8.05 9.51 2.39
CA VAL A 95 7.50 9.55 1.04
C VAL A 95 8.43 8.78 0.12
N ASN A 96 7.89 7.78 -0.58
CA ASN A 96 8.62 7.03 -1.60
C ASN A 96 8.00 7.26 -2.97
N MET A 97 8.85 7.25 -4.00
CA MET A 97 8.44 7.01 -5.37
C MET A 97 8.80 5.59 -5.75
N ILE A 98 7.79 4.77 -6.04
CA ILE A 98 7.97 3.39 -6.50
C ILE A 98 7.69 3.33 -8.00
N THR A 99 8.57 2.66 -8.75
CA THR A 99 8.42 2.50 -10.19
C THR A 99 8.21 1.03 -10.54
N HIS A 100 7.09 0.74 -11.21
CA HIS A 100 6.81 -0.54 -11.82
C HIS A 100 7.15 -0.54 -13.31
N THR A 101 7.89 -1.55 -13.75
CA THR A 101 8.12 -1.84 -15.17
C THR A 101 7.51 -3.19 -15.54
N PHE A 102 6.97 -3.26 -16.76
CA PHE A 102 6.26 -4.43 -17.24
C PHE A 102 6.90 -4.91 -18.54
N GLN A 103 6.97 -6.23 -18.73
CA GLN A 103 7.50 -6.82 -19.95
C GLN A 103 6.37 -7.15 -20.94
N PRO A 104 6.54 -6.88 -22.25
CA PRO A 104 7.67 -6.20 -22.88
C PRO A 104 7.60 -4.67 -22.71
N THR A 105 8.73 -4.04 -22.36
CA THR A 105 8.83 -2.60 -22.08
C THR A 105 8.54 -1.69 -23.28
N SER A 106 8.59 -2.23 -24.50
CA SER A 106 8.28 -1.50 -25.74
C SER A 106 6.78 -1.24 -25.94
N LEU A 107 5.90 -1.97 -25.24
CA LEU A 107 4.45 -1.87 -25.39
C LEU A 107 3.76 -1.24 -24.18
N ILE A 108 4.41 -1.27 -23.02
CA ILE A 108 3.81 -0.90 -21.75
C ILE A 108 4.71 0.11 -21.04
N SER A 109 4.27 1.36 -20.99
CA SER A 109 4.97 2.43 -20.26
C SER A 109 5.16 2.07 -18.77
N PRO A 110 6.28 2.48 -18.15
CA PRO A 110 6.47 2.36 -16.70
C PRO A 110 5.39 3.13 -15.93
N ARG A 111 5.08 2.68 -14.71
CA ARG A 111 4.14 3.35 -13.80
C ARG A 111 4.91 3.79 -12.57
N SER A 112 4.83 5.07 -12.25
CA SER A 112 5.44 5.62 -11.03
C SER A 112 4.35 6.06 -10.07
N PHE A 113 4.49 5.65 -8.82
CA PHE A 113 3.57 5.96 -7.73
C PHE A 113 4.32 6.75 -6.67
N ILE A 114 3.74 7.86 -6.22
CA ILE A 114 4.29 8.62 -5.10
C ILE A 114 3.32 8.44 -3.94
N SER A 115 3.81 7.86 -2.85
CA SER A 115 3.00 7.55 -1.69
C SER A 115 3.67 8.00 -0.41
N LEU A 116 2.87 8.58 0.48
CA LEU A 116 3.20 8.68 1.89
C LEU A 116 3.02 7.30 2.52
N VAL A 117 4.10 6.76 3.05
CA VAL A 117 4.11 5.50 3.80
C VAL A 117 4.18 5.86 5.28
N ILE A 118 3.23 5.34 6.05
CA ILE A 118 3.18 5.47 7.50
C ILE A 118 3.17 4.06 8.07
N SER A 119 4.08 3.75 8.99
CA SER A 119 4.03 2.50 9.74
C SER A 119 4.07 2.75 11.23
N ALA A 120 3.38 1.92 12.00
CA ALA A 120 3.29 2.05 13.45
C ALA A 120 3.00 0.71 14.12
N ASP A 121 3.40 0.59 15.37
CA ASP A 121 3.01 -0.53 16.22
C ASP A 121 1.61 -0.30 16.78
N LEU A 122 0.81 -1.36 16.80
CA LEU A 122 -0.56 -1.30 17.28
C LEU A 122 -0.58 -0.96 18.78
N PRO A 123 -1.59 -0.21 19.27
CA PRO A 123 -1.67 0.17 20.69
C PRO A 123 -1.70 -0.98 21.69
N ASP A 124 -2.15 -2.16 21.27
CA ASP A 124 -2.19 -3.37 22.10
C ASP A 124 -0.87 -4.17 22.07
N GLY A 125 0.13 -3.70 21.33
CA GLY A 125 1.45 -4.33 21.17
C GLY A 125 1.43 -5.65 20.42
N ARG A 126 0.29 -6.07 19.85
CA ARG A 126 0.15 -7.39 19.21
C ARG A 126 0.49 -7.37 17.72
N GLY A 127 1.05 -6.30 17.19
CA GLY A 127 1.31 -6.21 15.78
C GLY A 127 1.70 -4.82 15.30
N PHE A 128 1.57 -4.63 14.00
CA PHE A 128 1.86 -3.36 13.34
C PHE A 128 0.93 -3.15 12.15
N VAL A 129 0.91 -1.89 11.69
CA VAL A 129 0.22 -1.48 10.47
C VAL A 129 1.18 -0.70 9.58
N THR A 130 1.01 -0.85 8.28
CA THR A 130 1.63 -0.01 7.25
C THR A 130 0.49 0.54 6.38
N VAL A 131 0.44 1.85 6.21
CA VAL A 131 -0.56 2.56 5.40
C VAL A 131 0.18 3.32 4.31
N GLN A 132 -0.26 3.17 3.07
CA GLN A 132 0.27 3.92 1.94
C GLN A 132 -0.84 4.82 1.38
N ILE A 133 -0.60 6.12 1.41
CA ILE A 133 -1.55 7.14 0.97
C ILE A 133 -0.99 7.80 -0.31
N PRO A 134 -1.73 7.81 -1.42
CA PRO A 134 -1.25 8.40 -2.66
C PRO A 134 -1.09 9.91 -2.49
N LEU A 135 0.04 10.45 -2.96
CA LEU A 135 0.27 11.89 -3.04
C LEU A 135 0.17 12.34 -4.50
N THR A 136 -0.70 13.31 -4.77
CA THR A 136 -0.83 13.89 -6.10
C THR A 136 0.13 15.06 -6.26
N CYS A 137 0.84 15.09 -7.38
CA CYS A 137 1.78 16.16 -7.72
C CYS A 137 1.10 17.40 -8.35
N HIS A 138 -0.19 17.64 -8.09
CA HIS A 138 -0.97 18.67 -8.76
C HIS A 138 -1.48 19.78 -7.81
N PRO A 139 -1.32 21.06 -8.19
CA PRO A 139 -0.50 21.56 -9.29
C PRO A 139 1.00 21.47 -8.97
N ALA A 140 1.83 21.19 -9.98
CA ALA A 140 3.27 20.98 -9.83
C ALA A 140 4.02 22.17 -9.20
N ASP A 141 3.44 23.38 -9.32
CA ASP A 141 3.98 24.62 -8.76
C ASP A 141 3.85 24.71 -7.23
N SER A 142 3.05 23.83 -6.62
CA SER A 142 2.90 23.73 -5.16
C SER A 142 3.95 22.83 -4.51
N MET A 143 4.78 22.13 -5.29
CA MET A 143 5.84 21.27 -4.74
C MET A 143 7.11 22.07 -4.44
N PRO A 144 7.81 21.75 -3.33
CA PRO A 144 9.15 22.26 -3.08
C PRO A 144 10.09 21.95 -4.27
N ALA A 145 10.91 22.93 -4.67
CA ALA A 145 11.77 22.82 -5.85
C ALA A 145 12.72 21.62 -5.79
N ASP A 146 13.30 21.35 -4.62
CA ASP A 146 14.24 20.24 -4.41
C ASP A 146 13.54 18.88 -4.59
N LEU A 147 12.32 18.75 -4.07
CA LEU A 147 11.49 17.55 -4.22
C LEU A 147 11.14 17.33 -5.71
N ARG A 148 10.71 18.39 -6.39
CA ARG A 148 10.42 18.36 -7.82
C ARG A 148 11.65 17.94 -8.63
N GLN A 149 12.82 18.50 -8.34
CA GLN A 149 14.06 18.17 -9.04
C GLN A 149 14.45 16.70 -8.81
N LYS A 150 14.31 16.21 -7.57
CA LYS A 150 14.58 14.81 -7.22
C LYS A 150 13.66 13.84 -7.96
N ILE A 151 12.36 14.15 -8.04
CA ILE A 151 11.41 13.35 -8.83
C ILE A 151 11.83 13.34 -10.30
N ILE A 152 12.11 14.50 -10.89
CA ILE A 152 12.51 14.61 -12.30
C ILE A 152 13.79 13.82 -12.61
N SER A 153 14.76 13.79 -11.68
CA SER A 153 16.01 13.04 -11.89
C SER A 153 15.86 11.53 -11.74
N SER A 154 14.90 11.06 -10.94
CA SER A 154 14.73 9.62 -10.65
C SER A 154 13.63 8.96 -11.47
N VAL A 155 12.75 9.74 -12.11
CA VAL A 155 11.60 9.20 -12.85
C VAL A 155 12.00 8.67 -14.23
N PRO A 156 11.56 7.46 -14.64
CA PRO A 156 11.83 6.96 -15.98
C PRO A 156 11.19 7.82 -17.07
N GLN A 157 11.82 7.86 -18.24
CA GLN A 157 11.24 8.48 -19.42
C GLN A 157 9.92 7.80 -19.80
N ASN A 158 8.92 8.60 -20.18
CA ASN A 158 7.57 8.16 -20.55
C ASN A 158 6.80 7.42 -19.42
N THR A 159 7.17 7.62 -18.15
CA THR A 159 6.37 7.08 -17.05
C THR A 159 4.95 7.66 -17.07
N ILE A 160 3.99 6.86 -16.62
CA ILE A 160 2.65 7.33 -16.26
C ILE A 160 2.60 7.40 -14.75
N PHE A 161 2.27 8.58 -14.20
CA PHE A 161 1.99 8.70 -12.78
C PHE A 161 0.64 8.05 -12.49
N ALA A 162 0.69 7.05 -11.62
CA ALA A 162 -0.44 6.29 -11.14
C ALA A 162 -0.59 6.51 -9.64
N ALA A 163 -1.74 6.14 -9.11
CA ALA A 163 -2.03 6.27 -7.68
C ALA A 163 -2.49 4.92 -7.14
N TYR A 164 -2.03 4.56 -5.95
CA TYR A 164 -2.62 3.48 -5.18
C TYR A 164 -2.71 3.90 -3.72
N ALA A 165 -3.69 3.33 -3.02
CA ALA A 165 -3.76 3.37 -1.57
C ALA A 165 -3.74 1.93 -1.06
N SER A 166 -3.02 1.70 0.04
CA SER A 166 -2.97 0.39 0.67
C SER A 166 -3.00 0.49 2.19
N VAL A 167 -3.50 -0.56 2.82
CA VAL A 167 -3.39 -0.81 4.25
C VAL A 167 -2.97 -2.25 4.43
N GLU A 168 -1.90 -2.45 5.17
CA GLU A 168 -1.42 -3.75 5.59
C GLU A 168 -1.33 -3.82 7.10
N GLN A 169 -1.83 -4.91 7.68
CA GLN A 169 -1.80 -5.13 9.11
C GLN A 169 -1.33 -6.55 9.40
N VAL A 170 -0.39 -6.68 10.32
CA VAL A 170 0.03 -7.97 10.87
C VAL A 170 -0.30 -8.00 12.35
N VAL A 171 -1.03 -9.01 12.80
CA VAL A 171 -1.47 -9.18 14.20
C VAL A 171 -1.18 -10.59 14.69
N VAL A 172 -0.67 -10.72 15.90
CA VAL A 172 -0.57 -11.98 16.64
C VAL A 172 -1.95 -12.33 17.23
N LEU A 173 -2.53 -13.43 16.77
CA LEU A 173 -3.81 -13.94 17.24
C LEU A 173 -3.68 -14.57 18.63
N PRO A 174 -4.80 -14.75 19.37
CA PRO A 174 -4.80 -15.48 20.64
C PRO A 174 -4.29 -16.93 20.54
N SER A 175 -4.33 -17.53 19.34
CA SER A 175 -3.76 -18.86 19.07
C SER A 175 -2.23 -18.87 19.01
N GLY A 176 -1.58 -17.70 18.94
CA GLY A 176 -0.16 -17.53 18.68
C GLY A 176 0.21 -17.48 17.19
N GLU A 177 -0.76 -17.63 16.30
CA GLU A 177 -0.55 -17.48 14.85
C GLU A 177 -0.54 -16.00 14.44
N LEU A 178 0.05 -15.71 13.28
CA LEU A 178 0.11 -14.38 12.69
C LEU A 178 -0.98 -14.24 11.63
N GLU A 179 -1.87 -13.28 11.80
CA GLU A 179 -2.79 -12.85 10.75
C GLU A 179 -2.17 -11.67 9.99
N TRP A 180 -2.03 -11.81 8.67
CA TRP A 180 -1.67 -10.72 7.77
C TRP A 180 -2.86 -10.39 6.87
N THR A 181 -3.35 -9.16 7.01
CA THR A 181 -4.42 -8.58 6.21
C THR A 181 -3.86 -7.46 5.34
N MET A 182 -4.21 -7.46 4.07
CA MET A 182 -3.85 -6.41 3.11
C MET A 182 -5.10 -5.96 2.36
N ALA A 183 -5.23 -4.66 2.14
CA ALA A 183 -6.25 -4.07 1.31
C ALA A 183 -5.60 -3.03 0.40
N THR A 184 -5.76 -3.19 -0.92
CA THR A 184 -5.16 -2.28 -1.90
C THR A 184 -6.18 -1.86 -2.94
N THR A 185 -6.20 -0.57 -3.26
CA THR A 185 -6.88 0.01 -4.41
C THR A 185 -5.87 0.74 -5.26
N SER A 186 -6.05 0.73 -6.58
CA SER A 186 -5.16 1.45 -7.48
C SER A 186 -5.89 1.99 -8.70
N ASP A 187 -5.42 3.14 -9.16
CA ASP A 187 -5.68 3.68 -10.49
C ASP A 187 -4.35 3.76 -11.26
N ALA A 188 -4.18 2.89 -12.24
CA ALA A 188 -2.99 2.85 -13.09
C ALA A 188 -2.88 4.06 -14.03
N GLY A 189 -3.92 4.90 -14.12
CA GLY A 189 -3.97 6.08 -14.98
C GLY A 189 -3.88 5.75 -16.47
N GLY A 190 -3.68 6.79 -17.28
CA GLY A 190 -3.54 6.67 -18.73
C GLY A 190 -4.80 6.13 -19.43
N SER A 191 -4.59 5.35 -20.50
CA SER A 191 -5.68 4.82 -21.33
C SER A 191 -6.04 3.36 -21.03
N ILE A 192 -5.55 2.80 -19.93
CA ILE A 192 -5.84 1.39 -19.57
C ILE A 192 -7.26 1.31 -18.98
N PRO A 193 -8.19 0.58 -19.62
CA PRO A 193 -9.54 0.45 -19.10
C PRO A 193 -9.55 -0.18 -17.69
N GLN A 194 -10.35 0.36 -16.78
CA GLN A 194 -10.43 -0.13 -15.39
C GLN A 194 -10.76 -1.62 -15.29
N TRP A 195 -11.56 -2.18 -16.21
CA TRP A 195 -11.87 -3.61 -16.22
C TRP A 195 -10.62 -4.48 -16.42
N LEU A 196 -9.61 -3.97 -17.14
CA LEU A 196 -8.36 -4.67 -17.38
C LEU A 196 -7.44 -4.59 -16.15
N GLN A 197 -7.40 -3.44 -15.48
CA GLN A 197 -6.68 -3.26 -14.21
C GLN A 197 -7.25 -4.16 -13.10
N ARG A 198 -8.57 -4.36 -13.10
CA ARG A 198 -9.31 -5.21 -12.16
C ARG A 198 -9.36 -6.69 -12.57
N SER A 199 -8.80 -7.05 -13.74
CA SER A 199 -8.87 -8.42 -14.25
C SER A 199 -7.86 -9.34 -13.57
N TRP A 200 -8.37 -10.37 -12.89
CA TRP A 200 -7.57 -11.47 -12.33
C TRP A 200 -6.79 -12.23 -13.42
N THR A 201 -7.45 -12.54 -14.53
CA THR A 201 -6.92 -13.39 -15.60
C THR A 201 -5.82 -12.71 -16.41
N MET A 202 -5.80 -11.37 -16.43
CA MET A 202 -4.79 -10.58 -17.12
C MET A 202 -3.69 -10.04 -16.19
N GLY A 203 -3.65 -10.52 -14.94
CA GLY A 203 -2.60 -10.16 -13.99
C GLY A 203 -2.74 -8.77 -13.36
N GLY A 204 -3.96 -8.26 -13.26
CA GLY A 204 -4.27 -7.03 -12.53
C GLY A 204 -4.06 -7.13 -11.02
N VAL A 205 -4.43 -6.07 -10.29
CA VAL A 205 -4.25 -5.92 -8.83
C VAL A 205 -4.61 -7.17 -8.03
N PRO A 206 -5.72 -7.90 -8.32
CA PRO A 206 -6.07 -9.11 -7.59
C PRO A 206 -4.99 -10.21 -7.61
N ARG A 207 -4.32 -10.41 -8.76
CA ARG A 207 -3.28 -11.44 -8.88
C ARG A 207 -1.99 -11.02 -8.17
N ALA A 208 -1.66 -9.72 -8.19
CA ALA A 208 -0.52 -9.18 -7.47
C ALA A 208 -0.66 -9.41 -5.96
N VAL A 209 -1.78 -8.96 -5.37
CA VAL A 209 -2.11 -9.14 -3.94
C VAL A 209 -2.12 -10.63 -3.53
N VAL A 210 -2.54 -11.53 -4.42
CA VAL A 210 -2.46 -12.98 -4.16
C VAL A 210 -1.04 -13.57 -4.35
N GLY A 211 -0.20 -12.95 -5.17
CA GLY A 211 1.21 -13.28 -5.29
C GLY A 211 2.04 -12.86 -4.08
N ASP A 212 1.74 -11.70 -3.48
CA ASP A 212 2.62 -11.03 -2.51
C ASP A 212 2.96 -11.88 -1.29
N VAL A 213 2.00 -12.62 -0.73
CA VAL A 213 2.28 -13.55 0.37
C VAL A 213 3.31 -14.61 -0.03
N GLY A 214 3.17 -15.19 -1.22
CA GLY A 214 4.12 -16.21 -1.69
C GLY A 214 5.50 -15.63 -1.98
N LEU A 215 5.54 -14.41 -2.54
CA LEU A 215 6.78 -13.69 -2.81
C LEU A 215 7.53 -13.34 -1.53
N PHE A 216 6.83 -12.78 -0.54
CA PHE A 216 7.36 -12.45 0.78
C PHE A 216 7.89 -13.70 1.50
N ILE A 217 7.09 -14.76 1.63
CA ILE A 217 7.52 -16.00 2.31
C ILE A 217 8.69 -16.67 1.56
N GLY A 218 8.68 -16.64 0.23
CA GLY A 218 9.81 -17.13 -0.56
C GLY A 218 11.09 -16.30 -0.34
N TRP A 219 10.95 -14.99 -0.18
CA TRP A 219 12.06 -14.07 0.10
C TRP A 219 12.64 -14.25 1.51
N THR A 220 11.82 -14.41 2.55
CA THR A 220 12.31 -14.69 3.91
C THR A 220 13.10 -16.00 3.94
N ALA A 221 12.59 -17.04 3.26
CA ALA A 221 13.30 -18.31 3.13
C ALA A 221 14.65 -18.18 2.40
N ARG A 222 14.73 -17.33 1.36
CA ARG A 222 16.01 -17.01 0.68
C ARG A 222 16.97 -16.29 1.62
N ARG A 223 16.54 -15.24 2.33
CA ARG A 223 17.39 -14.48 3.26
C ARG A 223 17.96 -15.35 4.38
N ARG A 224 17.17 -16.27 4.95
CA ARG A 224 17.66 -17.23 5.94
C ARG A 224 18.80 -18.09 5.40
N ARG A 225 18.66 -18.63 4.19
CA ARG A 225 19.72 -19.44 3.56
C ARG A 225 20.99 -18.64 3.32
N SER A 226 20.88 -17.39 2.89
CA SER A 226 22.03 -16.51 2.71
C SER A 226 22.74 -16.22 4.02
N TYR A 227 22.01 -16.00 5.12
CA TYR A 227 22.60 -15.78 6.44
C TYR A 227 23.43 -17.00 6.90
N TYR A 228 22.86 -18.20 6.87
CA TYR A 228 23.57 -19.42 7.26
C TYR A 228 24.71 -19.85 6.31
N ALA A 229 24.75 -19.34 5.09
CA ALA A 229 25.84 -19.60 4.16
C ALA A 229 27.02 -18.60 4.32
N SER A 230 26.82 -17.54 5.12
CA SER A 230 27.81 -16.49 5.39
C SER A 230 28.54 -16.68 6.72
N ASP A 231 28.08 -17.62 7.54
CA ASP A 231 28.71 -18.09 8.80
C ASP A 231 29.53 -19.37 8.55
#